data_AF-A0A434M0D3-F1
#
_entry.id   AF-A0A434M0D3-F1
#
_cell.length_a   1.000
_cell.length_b   1.000
_cell.length_c   1.000
_cell.angle_alpha   90.00
_cell.angle_beta   90.00
_cell.angle_gamma   90.00
#
_symmetry.space_group_name_H-M   'P 1'
#
loop_
_entity.id
_entity.type
_entity.pdbx_description
1 polymer ?
#
loop_
_entity_poly.entity_id
_entity_poly.type
_entity_poly.pdbx_seq_one_letter_code
_entity_poly.pdbx_strand_id
1 'polypeptide(L)'
;MNLQQISFAVPAIVFTNLAKRAAPLNIRPAEYARRLFEAAYAARIAGERGQQTEDGALDTQVRQVFLLADCEPEFIAEALQLPVERVKRMLEGWRQVAREVFEPKPGPIVLLGPPAPAAEPAPMPSADTPTKTGAMDAGEIAVVRNLWREGKTVAAIAEMLGRTPKSVANFAMRNRDVCPVRRADA
;
A
#
# COMPACT_ATOMS: atom_id res chain seq x y z
N MET A 1 -19.32 0.94 -24.07
CA MET A 1 -19.49 -0.52 -23.92
C MET A 1 -20.97 -0.81 -23.79
N ASN A 2 -21.53 -1.65 -24.64
CA ASN A 2 -22.96 -1.99 -24.60
C ASN A 2 -23.17 -3.03 -23.49
N LEU A 3 -23.87 -2.68 -22.41
CA LEU A 3 -24.12 -3.57 -21.28
C LEU A 3 -25.47 -4.25 -21.46
N GLN A 4 -25.50 -5.59 -21.36
CA GLN A 4 -26.75 -6.35 -21.36
C GLN A 4 -27.02 -6.89 -19.95
N GLN A 5 -28.27 -6.76 -19.51
CA GLN A 5 -28.70 -7.23 -18.19
C GLN A 5 -29.21 -8.67 -18.29
N ILE A 6 -28.65 -9.54 -17.46
CA ILE A 6 -29.14 -10.91 -17.25
C ILE A 6 -29.75 -10.96 -15.85
N SER A 7 -30.97 -11.48 -15.71
CA SER A 7 -31.65 -11.64 -14.42
C SER A 7 -32.06 -13.10 -14.21
N PHE A 8 -31.83 -13.61 -13.01
CA PHE A 8 -32.25 -14.94 -12.59
C PHE A 8 -32.54 -14.93 -11.08
N ALA A 9 -33.40 -15.85 -10.64
CA ALA A 9 -33.67 -16.07 -9.23
C ALA A 9 -32.73 -17.13 -8.67
N VAL A 10 -32.30 -16.95 -7.42
CA VAL A 10 -31.48 -17.91 -6.68
C VAL A 10 -32.22 -18.39 -5.43
N PRO A 11 -32.08 -19.66 -5.02
CA PRO A 11 -32.67 -20.15 -3.78
C PRO A 11 -32.23 -19.33 -2.56
N ALA A 12 -33.13 -19.15 -1.60
CA ALA A 12 -32.87 -18.34 -0.41
C ALA A 12 -31.61 -18.78 0.37
N ILE A 13 -31.39 -20.10 0.48
CA ILE A 13 -30.21 -20.67 1.15
C ILE A 13 -28.90 -20.22 0.47
N VAL A 14 -28.88 -20.22 -0.87
CA VAL A 14 -27.71 -19.77 -1.66
C VAL A 14 -27.47 -18.29 -1.43
N PHE A 15 -28.52 -17.48 -1.43
CA PHE A 15 -28.42 -16.05 -1.15
C PHE A 15 -27.88 -15.78 0.26
N THR A 16 -28.36 -16.49 1.29
CA THR A 16 -27.85 -16.36 2.66
C THR A 16 -26.37 -16.71 2.75
N ASN A 17 -25.92 -17.77 2.06
CA ASN A 17 -24.51 -18.16 2.05
C ASN A 17 -23.63 -17.14 1.31
N LEU A 18 -24.11 -16.58 0.20
CA LEU A 18 -23.43 -15.49 -0.50
C LEU A 18 -23.31 -14.25 0.39
N ALA A 19 -24.37 -13.87 1.10
CA ALA A 19 -24.36 -12.73 2.01
C ALA A 19 -23.36 -12.91 3.16
N LYS A 20 -23.30 -14.12 3.76
CA LYS A 20 -22.30 -14.45 4.80
C LYS A 20 -20.86 -14.27 4.30
N ARG A 21 -20.56 -14.66 3.06
CA ARG A 21 -19.21 -14.55 2.47
C ARG A 21 -18.88 -13.16 1.95
N ALA A 22 -19.88 -12.39 1.55
CA ALA A 22 -19.73 -11.02 1.07
C ALA A 22 -19.49 -10.02 2.23
N ALA A 23 -20.03 -10.29 3.42
CA ALA A 23 -19.96 -9.39 4.57
C ALA A 23 -18.53 -9.00 5.00
N PRO A 24 -17.56 -9.94 5.14
CA PRO A 24 -16.17 -9.58 5.47
C PRO A 24 -15.47 -8.73 4.42
N LEU A 25 -15.92 -8.80 3.16
CA LEU A 25 -15.37 -8.07 2.03
C LEU A 25 -16.05 -6.70 1.83
N ASN A 26 -17.05 -6.36 2.64
CA ASN A 26 -17.84 -5.13 2.55
C ASN A 26 -18.43 -4.86 1.15
N ILE A 27 -18.91 -5.93 0.49
CA ILE A 27 -19.54 -5.85 -0.83
C ILE A 27 -20.97 -6.41 -0.79
N ARG A 28 -21.79 -6.01 -1.75
CA ARG A 28 -23.18 -6.50 -1.83
C ARG A 28 -23.21 -7.96 -2.27
N PRO A 29 -24.15 -8.80 -1.80
CA PRO A 29 -24.25 -10.20 -2.21
C PRO A 29 -24.37 -10.38 -3.73
N ALA A 30 -25.08 -9.48 -4.42
CA ALA A 30 -25.21 -9.50 -5.87
C ALA A 30 -23.89 -9.20 -6.59
N GLU A 31 -23.09 -8.28 -6.07
CA GLU A 31 -21.77 -7.96 -6.62
C GLU A 31 -20.81 -9.13 -6.41
N TYR A 32 -20.84 -9.75 -5.23
CA TYR A 32 -20.06 -10.96 -4.95
C TYR A 32 -20.46 -12.12 -5.87
N ALA A 33 -21.75 -12.35 -6.08
CA ALA A 33 -22.25 -13.35 -7.01
C ALA A 33 -21.77 -13.09 -8.45
N ARG A 34 -21.79 -11.83 -8.89
CA ARG A 34 -21.25 -11.43 -10.21
C ARG A 34 -19.77 -11.79 -10.32
N ARG A 35 -18.95 -11.46 -9.32
CA ARG A 35 -17.51 -11.79 -9.32
C ARG A 35 -17.26 -13.30 -9.39
N LEU A 36 -18.04 -14.08 -8.65
CA LEU A 36 -17.96 -15.54 -8.71
C LEU A 36 -18.35 -16.08 -10.09
N PHE A 37 -19.38 -15.53 -10.70
CA PHE A 37 -19.80 -15.91 -12.04
C PHE A 37 -18.75 -15.57 -13.10
N GLU A 38 -18.19 -14.36 -13.06
CA GLU A 38 -17.10 -13.93 -13.94
C GLU A 38 -15.87 -14.83 -13.78
N ALA A 39 -15.48 -15.14 -12.53
CA ALA A 39 -14.36 -16.04 -12.25
C ALA A 39 -14.61 -17.46 -12.76
N ALA A 40 -15.81 -18.02 -12.52
CA ALA A 40 -16.18 -19.36 -12.99
C ALA A 40 -16.23 -19.43 -14.53
N TYR A 41 -16.74 -18.39 -15.20
CA TYR A 41 -16.75 -18.31 -16.64
C TYR A 41 -15.33 -18.22 -17.21
N ALA A 42 -14.48 -17.36 -16.65
CA ALA A 42 -13.09 -17.26 -17.04
C ALA A 42 -12.33 -18.58 -16.86
N ALA A 43 -12.51 -19.26 -15.73
CA ALA A 43 -11.93 -20.57 -15.48
C ALA A 43 -12.41 -21.62 -16.51
N ARG A 44 -13.69 -21.65 -16.82
CA ARG A 44 -14.23 -22.55 -17.85
C ARG A 44 -13.62 -22.29 -19.22
N ILE A 45 -13.59 -21.03 -19.66
CA ILE A 45 -13.02 -20.65 -20.97
C ILE A 45 -11.52 -20.96 -21.03
N ALA A 46 -10.78 -20.76 -19.94
CA ALA A 46 -9.38 -21.12 -19.86
C ALA A 46 -9.19 -22.64 -20.00
N GLY A 47 -10.00 -23.44 -19.31
CA GLY A 47 -10.01 -24.90 -19.46
C GLY A 47 -10.34 -25.37 -20.89
N GLU A 48 -11.34 -24.75 -21.54
CA GLU A 48 -11.69 -25.03 -22.94
C GLU A 48 -10.55 -24.69 -23.91
N ARG A 49 -9.73 -23.68 -23.60
CA ARG A 49 -8.54 -23.29 -24.37
C ARG A 49 -7.29 -24.11 -24.05
N GLY A 50 -7.39 -25.11 -23.18
CA GLY A 50 -6.25 -25.91 -22.71
C GLY A 50 -5.25 -25.11 -21.88
N GLN A 51 -5.64 -23.95 -21.34
CA GLN A 51 -4.83 -23.21 -20.38
C GLN A 51 -4.94 -23.91 -19.02
N GLN A 52 -3.79 -24.14 -18.38
CA GLN A 52 -3.77 -24.73 -17.04
C GLN A 52 -4.52 -23.81 -16.08
N THR A 53 -5.68 -24.29 -15.64
CA THR A 53 -6.57 -23.62 -14.68
C THR A 53 -6.41 -24.19 -13.26
N GLU A 54 -5.45 -25.10 -13.10
CA GLU A 54 -5.12 -25.73 -11.84
C GLU A 54 -4.21 -24.84 -10.98
N ASP A 55 -4.15 -25.18 -9.68
CA ASP A 55 -3.30 -24.57 -8.64
C ASP A 55 -1.86 -24.33 -9.07
N GLY A 56 -1.34 -25.01 -10.11
CA GLY A 56 -0.01 -24.77 -10.67
C GLY A 56 0.26 -23.31 -11.09
N ALA A 57 -0.77 -22.57 -11.56
CA ALA A 57 -0.61 -21.14 -11.87
C ALA A 57 -0.49 -20.29 -10.60
N LEU A 58 -1.25 -20.64 -9.55
CA LEU A 58 -1.15 -20.01 -8.23
C LEU A 58 0.17 -20.34 -7.56
N ASP A 59 0.61 -21.60 -7.62
CA ASP A 59 1.91 -22.07 -7.13
C ASP A 59 3.06 -21.36 -7.82
N THR A 60 2.94 -21.10 -9.12
CA THR A 60 3.94 -20.33 -9.88
C THR A 60 4.01 -18.88 -9.38
N GLN A 61 2.86 -18.24 -9.12
CA GLN A 61 2.81 -16.88 -8.58
C GLN A 61 3.29 -16.81 -7.13
N VAL A 62 2.93 -17.78 -6.30
CA VAL A 62 3.41 -17.90 -4.92
C VAL A 62 4.92 -18.12 -4.92
N ARG A 63 5.45 -19.01 -5.76
CA ARG A 63 6.90 -19.15 -5.97
C ARG A 63 7.54 -17.82 -6.33
N GLN A 64 6.99 -17.09 -7.30
CA GLN A 64 7.51 -15.77 -7.70
C GLN A 64 7.52 -14.75 -6.53
N VAL A 65 6.50 -14.76 -5.67
CA VAL A 65 6.47 -13.91 -4.46
C VAL A 65 7.53 -14.35 -3.44
N PHE A 66 7.73 -15.66 -3.25
CA PHE A 66 8.81 -16.18 -2.39
C PHE A 66 10.20 -15.79 -2.91
N LEU A 67 10.41 -15.78 -4.24
CA LEU A 67 11.66 -15.32 -4.84
C LEU A 67 11.96 -13.84 -4.56
N LEU A 68 10.94 -13.02 -4.32
CA LEU A 68 11.08 -11.60 -3.97
C LEU A 68 11.32 -11.36 -2.47
N ALA A 69 11.16 -12.38 -1.62
CA ALA A 69 11.15 -12.25 -0.17
C ALA A 69 12.49 -12.63 0.52
N ASP A 70 13.64 -12.37 -0.14
CA ASP A 70 14.97 -12.66 0.42
C ASP A 70 15.20 -14.15 0.76
N CYS A 71 14.75 -15.07 -0.11
CA CYS A 71 15.02 -16.50 0.06
C CYS A 71 16.49 -16.86 -0.22
N GLU A 72 17.01 -17.87 0.49
CA GLU A 72 18.33 -18.43 0.23
C GLU A 72 18.43 -19.02 -1.20
N PRO A 73 19.58 -18.90 -1.90
CA PRO A 73 19.73 -19.29 -3.30
C PRO A 73 19.37 -20.75 -3.61
N GLU A 74 19.50 -21.63 -2.63
CA GLU A 74 19.20 -23.07 -2.75
C GLU A 74 17.70 -23.31 -3.00
N PHE A 75 16.82 -22.59 -2.29
CA PHE A 75 15.37 -22.72 -2.47
C PHE A 75 14.90 -22.15 -3.81
N ILE A 76 15.56 -21.08 -4.27
CA ILE A 76 15.30 -20.48 -5.58
C ILE A 76 15.71 -21.44 -6.71
N ALA A 77 16.85 -22.10 -6.56
CA ALA A 77 17.36 -23.08 -7.51
C ALA A 77 16.43 -24.29 -7.65
N GLU A 78 15.94 -24.81 -6.53
CA GLU A 78 14.95 -25.89 -6.49
C GLU A 78 13.62 -25.46 -7.16
N ALA A 79 13.10 -24.29 -6.80
CA ALA A 79 11.82 -23.80 -7.30
C ALA A 79 11.81 -23.52 -8.82
N LEU A 80 12.94 -23.06 -9.37
CA LEU A 80 13.12 -22.74 -10.79
C LEU A 80 13.77 -23.87 -11.60
N GLN A 81 14.15 -24.98 -10.96
CA GLN A 81 14.92 -26.07 -11.57
C GLN A 81 16.18 -25.58 -12.30
N LEU A 82 16.89 -24.64 -11.68
CA LEU A 82 18.14 -24.08 -12.19
C LEU A 82 19.32 -24.50 -11.32
N PRO A 83 20.55 -24.59 -11.87
CA PRO A 83 21.73 -24.80 -11.03
C PRO A 83 21.93 -23.66 -10.02
N VAL A 84 22.23 -24.00 -8.77
CA VAL A 84 22.44 -23.03 -7.67
C VAL A 84 23.48 -21.96 -8.04
N GLU A 85 24.57 -22.36 -8.70
CA GLU A 85 25.64 -21.45 -9.15
C GLU A 85 25.19 -20.45 -10.23
N ARG A 86 24.12 -20.76 -10.98
CA ARG A 86 23.50 -19.81 -11.92
C ARG A 86 22.65 -18.80 -11.15
N VAL A 87 21.87 -19.26 -10.17
CA VAL A 87 21.03 -18.42 -9.32
C VAL A 87 21.89 -17.43 -8.51
N LYS A 88 22.98 -17.89 -7.89
CA LYS A 88 23.93 -17.02 -7.15
C LYS A 88 24.47 -15.88 -8.02
N ARG A 89 24.86 -16.18 -9.26
CA ARG A 89 25.34 -15.17 -10.21
C ARG A 89 24.25 -14.15 -10.60
N MET A 90 23.01 -14.61 -10.78
CA MET A 90 21.89 -13.73 -11.07
C MET A 90 21.63 -12.77 -9.89
N LEU A 91 21.54 -13.30 -8.66
CA LEU A 91 21.33 -12.48 -7.47
C LEU A 91 22.46 -11.47 -7.25
N GLU A 92 23.71 -11.87 -7.46
CA GLU A 92 24.85 -10.96 -7.31
C GLU A 92 24.82 -9.84 -8.35
N GLY A 93 24.48 -10.14 -9.61
CA GLY A 93 24.30 -9.11 -10.64
C GLY A 93 23.20 -8.10 -10.28
N TRP A 94 22.11 -8.57 -9.68
CA TRP A 94 21.02 -7.70 -9.23
C TRP A 94 21.44 -6.82 -8.04
N ARG A 95 22.20 -7.36 -7.08
CA ARG A 95 22.77 -6.59 -5.97
C ARG A 95 23.74 -5.52 -6.46
N GLN A 96 24.55 -5.83 -7.48
CA GLN A 96 25.46 -4.85 -8.08
C GLN A 96 24.69 -3.69 -8.72
N VAL A 97 23.65 -3.98 -9.52
CA VAL A 97 22.78 -2.94 -10.10
C VAL A 97 22.07 -2.13 -9.02
N ALA A 98 21.58 -2.79 -7.96
CA ALA A 98 20.96 -2.10 -6.84
C ALA A 98 21.93 -1.12 -6.16
N ARG A 99 23.19 -1.51 -5.92
CA ARG A 99 24.22 -0.60 -5.39
C ARG A 99 24.45 0.60 -6.31
N GLU A 100 24.55 0.38 -7.62
CA GLU A 100 24.76 1.47 -8.59
C GLU A 100 23.58 2.46 -8.65
N VAL A 101 22.35 1.99 -8.41
CA VAL A 101 21.14 2.83 -8.41
C VAL A 101 20.99 3.59 -7.09
N PHE A 102 21.32 2.98 -5.95
CA PHE A 102 21.11 3.56 -4.62
C PHE A 102 22.32 4.33 -4.08
N GLU A 103 23.54 4.01 -4.51
CA GLU A 103 24.74 4.81 -4.27
C GLU A 103 25.07 5.55 -5.57
N PRO A 104 24.57 6.79 -5.76
CA PRO A 104 24.98 7.58 -6.92
C PRO A 104 26.48 7.81 -6.82
N LYS A 105 27.23 7.17 -7.72
CA LYS A 105 28.66 7.38 -7.89
C LYS A 105 28.91 8.90 -7.93
N PRO A 106 29.69 9.49 -7.00
CA PRO A 106 30.04 10.89 -7.11
C PRO A 106 30.72 11.07 -8.45
N GLY A 107 30.11 11.88 -9.32
CA GLY A 107 30.67 12.19 -10.63
C GLY A 107 32.09 12.74 -10.50
N PRO A 108 32.90 12.69 -11.57
CA PRO A 108 34.22 13.31 -11.54
C PRO A 108 34.07 14.77 -11.11
N ILE A 109 34.78 15.14 -10.04
CA ILE A 109 34.84 16.52 -9.55
C ILE A 109 35.43 17.36 -10.67
N VAL A 110 34.56 18.04 -11.42
CA VAL A 110 34.97 19.14 -12.28
C VAL A 110 35.39 20.26 -11.34
N LEU A 111 36.70 20.49 -11.22
CA LEU A 111 37.30 21.65 -10.56
C LEU A 111 36.87 22.93 -11.30
N LEU A 112 35.64 23.38 -11.04
CA LEU A 112 35.21 24.74 -11.37
C LEU A 112 35.87 25.67 -10.34
N GLY A 113 36.56 26.68 -10.88
CA GLY A 113 37.36 27.65 -10.12
C GLY A 113 36.57 28.45 -9.07
N PRO A 114 37.27 29.26 -8.26
CA PRO A 114 36.72 29.87 -7.07
C PRO A 114 35.50 30.77 -7.37
N PRO A 115 34.41 30.68 -6.57
CA PRO A 115 33.23 31.49 -6.78
C PRO A 115 33.43 32.95 -6.34
N ALA A 116 32.87 33.86 -7.12
CA ALA A 116 32.73 35.29 -6.82
C ALA A 116 31.85 35.53 -5.57
N PRO A 117 32.00 36.67 -4.86
CA PRO A 117 31.39 36.89 -3.55
C PRO A 117 29.86 36.95 -3.60
N ALA A 118 29.27 36.35 -2.56
CA ALA A 118 27.85 36.07 -2.40
C ALA A 118 26.97 37.34 -2.34
N ALA A 119 25.91 37.34 -3.15
CA ALA A 119 24.72 38.13 -2.89
C ALA A 119 23.88 37.43 -1.81
N GLU A 120 23.41 38.18 -0.81
CA GLU A 120 22.54 37.72 0.28
C GLU A 120 21.27 37.01 -0.25
N PRO A 121 20.98 35.78 0.19
CA PRO A 121 19.67 35.19 0.02
C PRO A 121 18.74 35.58 1.18
N ALA A 122 17.51 35.96 0.81
CA ALA A 122 16.40 36.25 1.70
C ALA A 122 16.13 35.12 2.74
N PRO A 123 15.56 35.44 3.92
CA PRO A 123 15.39 34.49 5.00
C PRO A 123 14.41 33.38 4.61
N MET A 124 14.90 32.14 4.57
CA MET A 124 14.07 30.94 4.55
C MET A 124 13.43 30.72 5.93
N PRO A 125 12.16 30.30 6.01
CA PRO A 125 11.54 29.94 7.29
C PRO A 125 12.22 28.68 7.85
N SER A 126 12.79 28.83 9.04
CA SER A 126 13.50 27.78 9.78
C SER A 126 12.61 26.57 10.02
N ALA A 127 12.96 25.44 9.41
CA ALA A 127 12.36 24.14 9.67
C ALA A 127 13.30 23.32 10.58
N ASP A 128 13.26 23.59 11.89
CA ASP A 128 13.92 22.76 12.88
C ASP A 128 12.99 22.53 14.07
N THR A 129 12.07 21.59 13.92
CA THR A 129 11.58 20.80 15.05
C THR A 129 11.47 19.34 14.64
N PRO A 130 12.06 18.39 15.38
CA PRO A 130 11.95 16.96 15.10
C PRO A 130 10.48 16.56 15.23
N THR A 131 9.83 16.29 14.10
CA THR A 131 8.40 15.99 14.07
C THR A 131 8.17 14.55 14.53
N LYS A 132 7.33 14.35 15.56
CA LYS A 132 7.04 13.01 16.10
C LYS A 132 6.28 12.15 15.07
N THR A 133 6.93 11.12 14.54
CA THR A 133 6.37 10.12 13.62
C THR A 133 6.17 8.78 14.34
N GLY A 134 5.13 8.67 15.17
CA GLY A 134 4.77 7.44 15.88
C GLY A 134 3.29 7.40 16.28
N ALA A 135 2.84 6.28 16.86
CA ALA A 135 1.50 6.20 17.46
C ALA A 135 1.31 7.32 18.51
N MET A 136 0.09 7.84 18.64
CA MET A 136 -0.20 8.83 19.68
C MET A 136 -0.26 8.15 21.04
N ASP A 137 0.38 8.73 22.05
CA ASP A 137 0.28 8.24 23.42
C ASP A 137 -1.08 8.62 24.04
N ALA A 138 -1.44 7.99 25.17
CA ALA A 138 -2.73 8.24 25.82
C ALA A 138 -2.92 9.71 26.27
N GLY A 139 -1.82 10.43 26.56
CA GLY A 139 -1.85 11.85 26.92
C GLY A 139 -2.15 12.74 25.72
N GLU A 140 -1.49 12.50 24.59
CA GLU A 140 -1.73 13.15 23.31
C GLU A 140 -3.18 12.94 22.84
N ILE A 141 -3.74 11.73 23.03
CA ILE A 141 -5.13 11.44 22.69
C ILE A 141 -6.11 12.29 23.53
N ALA A 142 -5.83 12.49 24.82
CA ALA A 142 -6.66 13.33 25.69
C ALA A 142 -6.60 14.81 25.25
N VAL A 143 -5.42 15.29 24.85
CA VAL A 143 -5.25 16.64 24.30
C VAL A 143 -6.01 16.80 22.99
N VAL A 144 -5.86 15.86 22.05
CA VAL A 144 -6.62 15.86 20.78
C VAL A 144 -8.12 15.93 21.06
N ARG A 145 -8.64 15.13 22.00
CA ARG A 145 -10.07 15.11 22.36
C ARG A 145 -10.56 16.48 22.83
N ASN A 146 -9.81 17.15 23.70
CA ASN A 146 -10.18 18.47 24.22
C ASN A 146 -10.18 19.53 23.12
N LEU A 147 -9.10 19.60 22.33
CA LEU A 147 -8.98 20.55 21.22
C LEU A 147 -10.01 20.29 20.12
N TRP A 148 -10.40 19.04 19.92
CA TRP A 148 -11.42 18.69 18.95
C TRP A 148 -12.80 19.20 19.40
N ARG A 149 -13.12 19.13 20.70
CA ARG A 149 -14.36 19.68 21.29
C ARG A 149 -14.39 21.21 21.23
N GLU A 150 -13.23 21.85 21.37
CA GLU A 150 -13.08 23.31 21.21
C GLU A 150 -13.21 23.79 19.75
N GLY A 151 -13.42 22.87 18.79
CA GLY A 151 -13.59 23.25 17.39
C GLY A 151 -12.28 23.60 16.67
N LYS A 152 -11.10 23.37 17.26
CA LYS A 152 -9.80 23.66 16.63
C LYS A 152 -9.61 22.87 15.35
N THR A 153 -8.98 23.48 14.34
CA THR A 153 -8.71 22.80 13.06
C THR A 153 -7.59 21.76 13.19
N VAL A 154 -7.51 20.83 12.23
CA VAL A 154 -6.46 19.81 12.21
C VAL A 154 -5.06 20.42 12.20
N ALA A 155 -4.88 21.55 11.50
CA ALA A 155 -3.60 22.27 11.46
C ALA A 155 -3.23 22.84 12.84
N ALA A 156 -4.17 23.47 13.54
CA ALA A 156 -3.94 24.01 14.88
C ALA A 156 -3.63 22.91 15.91
N ILE A 157 -4.30 21.76 15.81
CA ILE A 157 -4.03 20.62 16.69
C ILE A 157 -2.64 20.03 16.41
N ALA A 158 -2.25 19.95 15.13
CA ALA A 158 -0.95 19.44 14.72
C ALA A 158 0.20 20.32 15.22
N GLU A 159 0.04 21.64 15.14
CA GLU A 159 1.00 22.63 15.65
C GLU A 159 1.19 22.47 17.17
N MET A 160 0.11 22.37 17.95
CA MET A 160 0.20 22.24 19.41
C MET A 160 0.77 20.89 19.87
N LEU A 161 0.70 19.85 19.04
CA LEU A 161 1.27 18.53 19.34
C LEU A 161 2.68 18.33 18.76
N GLY A 162 3.22 19.29 18.00
CA GLY A 162 4.49 19.13 17.30
C GLY A 162 4.46 17.97 16.28
N ARG A 163 3.30 17.73 15.66
CA ARG A 163 3.06 16.65 14.69
C ARG A 163 2.69 17.23 13.33
N THR A 164 2.79 16.40 12.28
CA THR A 164 2.33 16.83 10.95
C THR A 164 0.81 16.88 10.88
N PRO A 165 0.21 17.83 10.13
CA PRO A 165 -1.23 17.87 9.89
C PRO A 165 -1.79 16.56 9.32
N LYS A 166 -1.01 15.89 8.46
CA LYS A 166 -1.34 14.59 7.87
C LYS A 166 -1.46 13.48 8.94
N SER A 167 -0.60 13.48 9.95
CA SER A 167 -0.65 12.52 11.06
C SER A 167 -1.94 12.68 11.88
N VAL A 168 -2.29 13.92 12.22
CA VAL A 168 -3.53 14.23 12.98
C VAL A 168 -4.78 13.94 12.16
N ALA A 169 -4.79 14.24 10.85
CA ALA A 169 -5.91 13.91 9.96
C ALA A 169 -6.16 12.39 9.89
N ASN A 170 -5.09 11.60 9.73
CA ASN A 170 -5.17 10.14 9.70
C ASN A 170 -5.65 9.57 11.05
N PHE A 171 -5.19 10.14 12.17
CA PHE A 171 -5.66 9.76 13.50
C PHE A 171 -7.17 10.03 13.66
N ALA A 172 -7.63 11.22 13.31
CA ALA A 172 -9.04 11.60 13.41
C ALA A 172 -9.96 10.74 12.52
N MET A 173 -9.46 10.30 11.36
CA MET A 173 -10.21 9.40 10.46
C MET A 173 -10.40 8.01 11.07
N ARG A 174 -9.38 7.49 11.77
CA ARG A 174 -9.39 6.14 12.37
C ARG A 174 -10.08 6.08 13.73
N ASN A 175 -10.05 7.17 14.50
CA ASN A 175 -10.56 7.24 15.88
C ASN A 175 -11.77 8.19 15.94
N ARG A 176 -12.89 7.75 15.36
CA ARG A 176 -14.14 8.54 15.30
C ARG A 176 -14.83 8.71 16.65
N ASP A 177 -14.49 7.86 17.61
CA ASP A 177 -14.87 7.96 19.02
C ASP A 177 -14.20 9.17 19.71
N VAL A 178 -12.98 9.52 19.31
CA VAL A 178 -12.25 10.69 19.82
C VAL A 178 -12.57 11.94 19.01
N CYS A 179 -12.63 11.80 17.68
CA CYS A 179 -12.81 12.89 16.73
C CYS A 179 -14.09 12.65 15.89
N PRO A 180 -15.28 12.93 16.44
CA PRO A 180 -16.53 12.77 15.69
C PRO A 180 -16.54 13.65 14.45
N VAL A 181 -17.26 13.19 13.41
CA VAL A 181 -17.44 13.94 12.16
C VAL A 181 -18.07 15.28 12.51
N ARG A 182 -17.33 16.36 12.32
CA ARG A 182 -17.90 17.71 12.40
C ARG A 182 -18.87 17.82 11.22
N ARG A 183 -20.12 18.20 11.50
CA ARG A 183 -21.00 18.66 10.42
C ARG A 183 -20.27 19.82 9.78
N ALA A 184 -20.08 19.77 8.47
CA ALA A 184 -19.66 20.97 7.74
C ALA A 184 -20.76 22.00 8.05
N ASP A 185 -20.40 23.04 8.79
CA ASP A 185 -21.33 24.12 9.09
C ASP A 185 -21.83 24.68 7.74
N ALA A 186 -23.16 24.71 7.61
CA ALA A 186 -23.88 25.50 6.63
C ALA A 186 -23.77 26.98 6.97
#